data_AF-A0A182ZZ91-F1
#
_entry.id   AF-A0A182ZZ91-F1
#
_cell.length_a   1.000
_cell.length_b   1.000
_cell.length_c   1.000
_cell.angle_alpha   90.00
_cell.angle_beta   90.00
_cell.angle_gamma   90.00
#
_symmetry.space_group_name_H-M   'P 1'
#
loop_
_entity.id
_entity.type
_entity.pdbx_description
1 polymer ?
#
loop_
_entity_poly.entity_id
_entity_poly.type
_entity_poly.pdbx_seq_one_letter_code
_entity_poly.pdbx_strand_id
1 'polypeptide(L)' 'MEQIRPIYEREFVDYNPSDETMPLEDRKALSIVENATIMSDGHLEVPIPWKEQPRSHPNNYTIVIRRLHSLKSRL' A
#
# COMPACT_ATOMS: atom_id res chain seq x y z
N MET A 1 4.67 29.04 -8.09
CA MET A 1 5.57 27.91 -7.79
C MET A 1 6.85 28.32 -7.02
N GLU A 2 7.35 29.56 -7.12
CA GLU A 2 8.60 29.93 -6.42
C GLU A 2 8.49 30.16 -4.89
N GLN A 3 7.30 30.50 -4.38
CA GLN A 3 7.14 30.83 -2.95
C GLN A 3 7.29 29.62 -2.01
N ILE A 4 7.07 28.40 -2.50
CA ILE A 4 7.19 27.17 -1.68
C ILE A 4 8.62 26.62 -1.67
N ARG A 5 9.43 26.94 -2.68
CA ARG A 5 10.80 26.42 -2.83
C ARG A 5 11.65 26.60 -1.55
N PRO A 6 11.73 27.79 -0.93
CA PRO A 6 12.57 27.97 0.27
C PRO A 6 12.06 27.20 1.49
N ILE A 7 10.77 26.88 1.55
CA ILE A 7 10.19 26.06 2.63
C ILE A 7 10.67 24.62 2.47
N TYR A 8 10.59 24.07 1.25
CA TYR A 8 11.08 22.72 0.95
C TYR A 8 12.59 22.60 1.15
N GLU A 9 13.39 23.55 0.65
CA GLU A 9 14.85 23.53 0.83
C GLU A 9 15.26 23.53 2.31
N ARG A 10 14.48 24.20 3.17
CA ARG A 10 14.73 24.23 4.61
C ARG A 10 14.29 22.95 5.31
N GLU A 11 13.16 22.35 4.95
CA GLU A 11 12.69 21.10 5.57
C GLU A 11 13.57 19.89 5.22
N PHE A 12 14.22 19.91 4.05
CA PHE A 12 15.07 18.83 3.57
C PHE A 12 16.57 19.18 3.59
N VAL A 13 16.99 20.17 4.40
CA VAL A 13 18.40 20.62 4.43
C VAL A 13 19.37 19.52 4.89
N ASP A 14 18.89 18.59 5.72
CA ASP A 14 19.67 17.45 6.23
C ASP A 14 19.59 16.22 5.29
N TYR A 15 18.82 16.31 4.21
CA TYR A 15 18.68 15.23 3.24
C TYR A 15 19.83 15.26 2.24
N ASN A 16 20.76 14.32 2.38
CA ASN A 16 21.86 14.15 1.44
C ASN A 16 21.58 12.94 0.52
N PRO A 17 21.29 13.15 -0.78
CA PRO A 17 20.95 12.05 -1.69
C PRO A 17 22.12 11.09 -1.94
N SER A 18 23.36 11.46 -1.59
CA SER A 18 24.51 10.56 -1.69
C SER A 18 24.63 9.57 -0.54
N ASP A 19 23.98 9.83 0.60
CA ASP A 19 24.04 8.97 1.80
C ASP A 19 22.95 7.89 1.79
N GLU A 20 21.98 7.98 0.89
CA GLU A 20 20.95 6.97 0.72
C GLU A 20 21.40 5.81 -0.15
N THR A 21 21.85 4.73 0.50
CA THR A 21 21.60 3.41 -0.07
C THR A 21 20.09 3.19 -0.01
N MET A 22 19.41 3.25 -1.17
CA MET A 22 17.96 3.07 -1.27
C MET A 22 17.52 1.86 -0.41
N PRO A 23 16.68 2.06 0.62
CA PRO A 23 16.25 0.99 1.50
C PRO A 23 15.71 -0.18 0.69
N LEU A 24 16.04 -1.41 1.10
CA LEU A 24 15.64 -2.61 0.36
C LEU A 24 14.12 -2.66 0.13
N GLU A 25 13.35 -2.18 1.10
CA GLU A 25 11.89 -2.11 1.01
C GLU A 25 11.41 -1.06 0.01
N ASP A 26 12.06 0.09 -0.09
CA ASP A 26 11.74 1.11 -1.09
C ASP A 26 12.05 0.60 -2.50
N ARG A 27 13.15 -0.13 -2.66
CA ARG A 27 13.50 -0.76 -3.94
C ARG A 27 12.49 -1.84 -4.35
N LYS A 28 11.98 -2.62 -3.39
CA LYS A 28 10.88 -3.57 -3.64
C LYS A 28 9.60 -2.83 -4.01
N ALA A 29 9.29 -1.74 -3.30
CA ALA A 29 8.08 -0.99 -3.55
C ALA A 29 8.07 -0.37 -4.96
N LEU A 30 9.19 0.22 -5.37
CA LEU A 30 9.39 0.74 -6.71
C LEU A 30 9.27 -0.36 -7.77
N SER A 31 9.92 -1.50 -7.56
CA SER A 31 9.82 -2.63 -8.49
C SER A 31 8.36 -3.09 -8.69
N ILE A 32 7.53 -3.09 -7.64
CA ILE A 32 6.12 -3.47 -7.76
C ILE A 32 5.35 -2.41 -8.56
N VAL A 33 5.54 -1.13 -8.27
CA VAL A 33 4.89 -0.03 -8.97
C VAL A 33 5.28 -0.01 -10.45
N GLU A 34 6.57 -0.06 -10.76
CA GLU A 34 7.07 0.00 -12.13
C GLU A 34 6.57 -1.17 -12.98
N ASN A 35 6.55 -2.38 -12.40
CA ASN A 35 6.21 -3.58 -13.16
C ASN A 35 4.70 -3.82 -13.32
N ALA A 36 3.86 -3.31 -12.42
CA ALA A 36 2.43 -3.61 -12.40
C ALA A 36 1.53 -2.37 -12.56
N THR A 37 2.11 -1.19 -12.83
CA THR A 37 1.32 -0.02 -13.24
C THR A 37 0.89 -0.18 -14.69
N ILE A 38 -0.41 -0.02 -14.95
CA ILE A 38 -0.99 -0.12 -16.30
C ILE A 38 -1.95 1.04 -16.57
N MET A 39 -2.10 1.41 -17.84
CA MET A 39 -3.16 2.31 -18.27
C MET A 39 -4.34 1.46 -18.75
N SER A 40 -5.50 1.63 -18.11
CA SER A 40 -6.71 0.85 -18.34
C SER A 40 -7.86 1.83 -18.53
N ASP A 41 -8.65 1.71 -19.60
CA ASP A 41 -9.84 2.54 -19.87
C ASP A 41 -9.68 4.06 -19.55
N GLY A 42 -8.56 4.64 -19.99
CA GLY A 42 -8.27 6.07 -19.79
C GLY A 42 -7.84 6.48 -18.38
N HIS A 43 -7.64 5.53 -17.46
CA HIS A 43 -7.12 5.78 -16.12
C HIS A 43 -5.87 4.96 -15.81
N LEU A 44 -5.05 5.49 -14.90
CA LEU A 44 -3.81 4.85 -14.46
C LEU A 44 -4.12 3.94 -13.26
N GLU A 45 -3.94 2.64 -13.43
CA GLU A 45 -4.02 1.67 -12.36
C GLU A 45 -2.61 1.46 -11.79
N VAL A 46 -2.42 1.82 -10.51
CA VAL A 46 -1.15 1.68 -9.80
C VAL A 46 -1.30 0.64 -8.69
N PRO A 47 -0.41 -0.35 -8.57
CA PRO A 47 -0.47 -1.37 -7.54
C PRO A 47 -0.05 -0.79 -6.18
N ILE A 48 -0.66 -1.29 -5.10
CA ILE A 48 -0.25 -0.95 -3.74
C ILE A 48 0.92 -1.87 -3.35
N PRO A 49 2.14 -1.35 -3.08
CA PRO A 49 3.35 -2.18 -3.00
C PRO A 49 3.37 -3.21 -1.87
N TRP A 50 2.69 -2.94 -0.77
CA TRP A 50 2.62 -3.83 0.39
C TRP A 50 1.27 -4.49 0.56
N LYS A 51 0.42 -4.44 -0.47
CA LYS A 51 -0.86 -5.17 -0.42
C LYS A 51 -0.55 -6.64 -0.51
N GLU A 52 -0.60 -7.33 0.63
CA GLU A 52 -0.64 -8.79 0.63
C GLU A 52 -1.73 -9.22 -0.36
N GLN A 53 -1.40 -10.12 -1.28
CA GLN A 53 -2.44 -10.81 -2.05
C GLN A 53 -3.47 -11.28 -1.02
N PRO A 54 -4.78 -11.02 -1.22
CA PRO A 54 -5.76 -11.54 -0.31
C PRO A 54 -5.53 -13.05 -0.28
N ARG A 55 -4.98 -13.56 0.83
CA ARG A 55 -4.84 -15.00 1.05
C ARG A 55 -6.22 -15.53 0.74
N SER A 56 -6.34 -16.43 -0.22
CA SER A 56 -7.64 -17.04 -0.56
C SER A 56 -8.29 -17.45 0.76
N HIS A 57 -9.26 -16.67 1.23
CA HIS A 57 -9.88 -16.96 2.52
C HIS A 57 -10.67 -18.23 2.27
N PRO A 58 -10.34 -19.36 2.93
CA PRO A 58 -11.15 -20.56 2.78
C PRO A 58 -12.59 -20.17 3.13
N ASN A 59 -13.54 -20.63 2.30
CA ASN A 59 -14.97 -20.30 2.43
C ASN A 59 -15.41 -20.45 3.89
N ASN A 60 -15.59 -19.32 4.59
CA ASN A 60 -15.83 -19.26 6.03
C ASN A 60 -17.32 -19.28 6.38
N TYR A 61 -18.18 -19.55 5.40
CA TYR A 61 -19.64 -19.51 5.54
C TYR A 61 -20.14 -20.33 6.73
N THR A 62 -19.63 -21.56 6.89
CA THR A 62 -20.01 -22.46 8.00
C THR A 62 -19.64 -21.90 9.38
N ILE A 63 -18.50 -21.21 9.49
CA ILE A 63 -18.04 -20.57 10.73
C ILE A 63 -18.93 -19.37 11.06
N VAL A 64 -19.27 -18.56 10.06
CA VAL A 64 -20.15 -17.39 10.21
C VAL A 64 -21.54 -17.82 10.68
N ILE A 65 -22.12 -18.87 10.08
CA ILE A 65 -23.41 -19.42 10.49
C ILE A 65 -23.39 -19.95 11.92
N ARG A 66 -22.33 -20.67 12.33
CA ARG A 66 -22.18 -21.13 13.73
C ARG A 66 -22.12 -19.97 14.72
N ARG A 67 -21.36 -18.92 14.41
CA ARG A 67 -21.28 -17.70 15.24
C ARG A 67 -22.64 -17.02 15.34
N LEU A 68 -23.38 -16.92 14.24
CA LEU A 68 -24.71 -16.33 14.21
C LEU A 68 -25.70 -17.10 15.10
N HIS A 69 -25.73 -18.43 15.01
CA HIS A 69 -26.59 -19.25 15.86
C HIS A 69 -26.24 -19.10 17.34
N SER A 70 -24.95 -19.15 17.68
CA SER A 70 -24.50 -18.97 19.07
C SER A 70 -24.84 -17.58 19.62
N LEU A 71 -24.80 -16.55 18.77
CA LEU A 71 -25.20 -15.20 19.16
C LEU A 71 -26.71 -15.10 19.39
N LYS A 72 -27.52 -15.69 18.50
CA LYS A 72 -28.99 -15.76 18.64
C LYS A 72 -29.44 -16.56 19.87
N SER A 73 -28.67 -17.55 20.30
CA SER A 73 -29.00 -18.30 21.52
C SER A 73 -28.62 -17.57 22.81
N ARG A 74 -27.76 -16.55 22.73
CA ARG A 74 -27.27 -15.80 23.89
C ARG A 74 -28.06 -14.52 24.14
N LEU A 75 -28.64 -13.94 23.09
CA LEU A 75 -29.53 -12.78 23.12
C LEU A 75 -30.97 -13.22 23.29
#